data_AF-A0A0Q6QAQ7-F1
#
_entry.id   AF-A0A0Q6QAQ7-F1
#
_cell.length_a   1.000
_cell.length_b   1.000
_cell.length_c   1.000
_cell.angle_alpha   90.00
_cell.angle_beta   90.00
_cell.angle_gamma   90.00
#
_symmetry.space_group_name_H-M   'P 1'
#
loop_
_entity.id
_entity.type
_entity.pdbx_description
1 polymer ?
#
loop_
_entity_poly.entity_id
_entity_poly.type
_entity_poly.pdbx_seq_one_letter_code
_entity_poly.pdbx_strand_id
1 'polypeptide(L)'
;MFVVGAGMLDIFQGLGALAGVASFIFVIWEKWFRFYPSAFLVAHPLIEGGAAKSPFLRVQNRSDRPIILTWADGPSRTAFRIGKDQTTRALVRSLVATETSTPVEGLAVRVFPVYRPEGFDDLDAEAVIELEFLWRFAQPMIYKRDRRVRMQIDKRSVLTLTDSEDGDLL
;
A
#
# COMPACT_ATOMS: atom_id res chain seq x y z
N MET A 1 -18.07 -61.70 -13.78
CA MET A 1 -18.58 -61.01 -12.59
C MET A 1 -17.52 -60.02 -12.13
N PHE A 2 -17.50 -58.82 -12.72
CA PHE A 2 -16.56 -57.76 -12.36
C PHE A 2 -17.22 -56.86 -11.33
N VAL A 3 -16.93 -57.08 -10.06
CA VAL A 3 -17.23 -56.13 -8.97
C VAL A 3 -16.12 -55.10 -8.95
N VAL A 4 -16.09 -54.26 -9.98
CA VAL A 4 -15.25 -53.05 -10.06
C VAL A 4 -16.16 -52.00 -10.68
N GLY A 5 -17.01 -51.34 -9.89
CA GLY A 5 -18.03 -50.48 -10.48
C GLY A 5 -18.57 -49.37 -9.60
N ALA A 6 -18.78 -49.61 -8.30
CA ALA A 6 -19.38 -48.59 -7.43
C ALA A 6 -18.31 -47.68 -6.78
N GLY A 7 -17.36 -48.25 -6.04
CA GLY A 7 -16.38 -47.46 -5.29
C GLY A 7 -15.43 -46.61 -6.14
N MET A 8 -15.12 -47.03 -7.38
CA MET A 8 -14.24 -46.26 -8.26
C MET A 8 -14.94 -45.03 -8.85
N LEU A 9 -16.22 -45.15 -9.21
CA LEU A 9 -17.05 -44.03 -9.68
C LEU A 9 -17.29 -43.00 -8.57
N ASP A 10 -17.50 -43.44 -7.33
CA ASP A 10 -17.65 -42.54 -6.17
C ASP A 10 -16.35 -41.77 -5.86
N ILE A 11 -15.19 -42.41 -5.99
CA ILE A 11 -13.89 -41.74 -5.84
C ILE A 11 -13.69 -40.69 -6.95
N PHE A 12 -14.01 -41.02 -8.20
CA PHE A 12 -13.92 -40.07 -9.31
C PHE A 12 -14.90 -38.89 -9.17
N GLN A 13 -16.13 -39.14 -8.69
CA GLN A 13 -17.09 -38.07 -8.41
C GLN A 13 -16.65 -37.19 -7.24
N GLY A 14 -16.08 -37.78 -6.17
CA GLY A 14 -15.52 -37.05 -5.05
C GLY A 14 -14.34 -36.14 -5.46
N LEU A 15 -13.44 -36.65 -6.29
CA LEU A 15 -12.33 -35.87 -6.84
C LEU A 15 -12.82 -34.75 -7.77
N GLY A 16 -13.82 -35.02 -8.61
CA GLY A 16 -14.43 -34.01 -9.49
C GLY A 16 -15.12 -32.88 -8.70
N ALA A 17 -15.85 -33.23 -7.63
CA ALA A 17 -16.49 -32.24 -6.76
C ALA A 17 -15.45 -31.37 -6.03
N LEU A 18 -14.37 -31.97 -5.53
CA LEU A 18 -13.27 -31.23 -4.91
C LEU A 18 -12.59 -30.27 -5.89
N ALA A 19 -12.34 -30.70 -7.13
CA ALA A 19 -11.78 -29.84 -8.16
C ALA A 19 -12.72 -28.67 -8.48
N GLY A 20 -14.03 -28.92 -8.61
CA GLY A 20 -15.03 -27.88 -8.85
C GLY A 20 -15.10 -26.85 -7.72
N VAL A 21 -15.07 -27.30 -6.46
CA VAL A 21 -15.05 -26.41 -5.29
C VAL A 21 -13.75 -25.60 -5.24
N ALA A 22 -12.60 -26.23 -5.49
CA ALA A 22 -11.31 -25.54 -5.53
C ALA A 22 -11.28 -24.45 -6.60
N SER A 23 -11.78 -24.73 -7.81
CA SER A 23 -11.89 -23.74 -8.88
C SER A 23 -12.82 -22.58 -8.50
N PHE A 24 -13.97 -22.87 -7.88
CA PHE A 24 -14.90 -21.83 -7.45
C PHE A 24 -14.28 -20.92 -6.36
N ILE A 25 -13.61 -21.51 -5.36
CA ILE A 25 -12.87 -20.77 -4.33
C ILE A 25 -11.78 -19.92 -4.99
N PHE A 26 -11.02 -20.48 -5.93
CA PHE A 26 -9.96 -19.77 -6.64
C PHE A 26 -10.49 -18.54 -7.39
N VAL A 27 -11.60 -18.68 -8.12
CA VAL A 27 -12.22 -17.56 -8.85
C VAL A 27 -12.69 -16.45 -7.91
N ILE A 28 -13.30 -16.81 -6.77
CA ILE A 28 -13.73 -15.83 -5.76
C ILE A 28 -12.51 -15.13 -5.15
N TRP A 29 -11.49 -15.90 -4.80
CA TRP A 29 -10.25 -15.40 -4.23
C TRP A 29 -9.56 -14.42 -5.20
N GLU A 30 -9.39 -14.81 -6.46
CA GLU A 30 -8.82 -13.95 -7.49
C GLU A 30 -9.61 -12.64 -7.61
N LYS A 31 -10.94 -12.72 -7.68
CA LYS A 31 -11.80 -11.53 -7.78
C LYS A 31 -11.68 -10.59 -6.57
N TRP A 32 -11.41 -11.11 -5.39
CA TRP A 32 -11.27 -10.31 -4.16
C TRP A 32 -9.89 -9.65 -4.00
N PHE A 33 -8.83 -10.36 -4.37
CA PHE A 33 -7.44 -9.93 -4.13
C PHE A 33 -6.78 -9.23 -5.33
N ARG A 34 -7.26 -9.46 -6.56
CA ARG A 34 -6.67 -8.91 -7.80
C ARG A 34 -6.62 -7.38 -7.83
N PHE A 35 -7.58 -6.71 -7.18
CA PHE A 35 -7.72 -5.26 -7.24
C PHE A 35 -7.15 -4.51 -6.03
N TYR A 36 -6.38 -5.20 -5.18
CA TYR A 36 -5.70 -4.53 -4.07
C TYR A 36 -4.56 -3.66 -4.63
N PRO A 37 -4.49 -2.35 -4.29
CA PRO A 37 -3.40 -1.50 -4.73
C PRO A 37 -2.11 -1.97 -4.07
N SER A 38 -1.02 -1.95 -4.83
CA SER A 38 0.30 -2.23 -4.27
C SER A 38 0.97 -0.92 -3.86
N ALA A 39 1.58 -0.90 -2.68
CA ALA A 39 2.25 0.27 -2.13
C ALA A 39 3.65 -0.10 -1.65
N PHE A 40 4.63 0.73 -2.01
CA PHE A 40 6.04 0.52 -1.70
C PHE A 40 6.70 1.86 -1.36
N LEU A 41 7.63 1.84 -0.41
CA LEU A 41 8.54 2.96 -0.20
C LEU A 41 9.65 2.89 -1.23
N VAL A 42 9.91 4.01 -1.87
CA VAL A 42 10.96 4.17 -2.88
C VAL A 42 11.77 5.41 -2.57
N ALA A 43 13.06 5.38 -2.86
CA ALA A 43 13.90 6.58 -2.83
C ALA A 43 13.80 7.30 -4.17
N HIS A 44 13.48 8.59 -4.13
CA HIS A 44 13.60 9.48 -5.28
C HIS A 44 14.54 10.65 -4.93
N PRO A 45 15.34 11.11 -5.91
CA PRO A 45 16.14 12.30 -5.71
C PRO A 45 15.21 13.51 -5.58
N LEU A 46 15.53 14.43 -4.67
CA LEU A 46 14.75 15.65 -4.45
C LEU A 46 14.80 16.61 -5.65
N ILE A 47 15.91 16.57 -6.38
CA ILE A 47 16.20 17.35 -7.59
C ILE A 47 16.72 16.37 -8.63
N GLU A 48 16.31 16.50 -9.89
CA GLU A 48 16.86 15.67 -10.98
C GLU A 48 18.40 15.78 -11.02
N GLY A 49 19.09 14.64 -10.91
CA GLY A 49 20.54 14.58 -10.84
C GLY A 49 21.16 14.86 -9.46
N GLY A 50 20.37 15.16 -8.43
CA GLY A 50 20.84 15.37 -7.07
C GLY A 50 21.19 14.06 -6.35
N ALA A 51 22.23 14.10 -5.52
CA ALA A 51 22.64 12.96 -4.67
C ALA A 51 21.69 12.73 -3.49
N ALA A 52 21.04 13.78 -2.99
CA ALA A 52 20.11 13.71 -1.86
C ALA A 52 18.81 13.00 -2.26
N LYS A 53 18.59 11.82 -1.67
CA LYS A 53 17.37 11.02 -1.85
C LYS A 53 16.43 11.21 -0.67
N SER A 54 15.14 11.22 -0.95
CA SER A 54 14.08 11.30 0.06
C SER A 54 13.13 10.11 -0.12
N PRO A 55 12.46 9.63 0.94
CA PRO A 55 11.52 8.54 0.81
C PRO A 55 10.21 9.04 0.19
N PHE A 56 9.66 8.27 -0.73
CA PHE A 56 8.35 8.49 -1.34
C PHE A 56 7.53 7.22 -1.27
N LEU A 57 6.21 7.39 -1.16
CA LEU A 57 5.24 6.31 -1.25
C LEU A 57 4.80 6.16 -2.71
N ARG A 58 5.16 5.05 -3.33
CA ARG A 58 4.67 4.66 -4.64
C ARG A 58 3.43 3.79 -4.48
N VAL A 59 2.28 4.27 -4.92
CA VAL A 59 1.03 3.51 -4.98
C VAL A 59 0.70 3.18 -6.43
N GLN A 60 0.47 1.90 -6.71
CA GLN A 60 0.02 1.41 -8.00
C GLN A 60 -1.40 0.87 -7.87
N ASN A 61 -2.32 1.50 -8.61
CA ASN A 61 -3.66 0.97 -8.77
C ASN A 61 -3.62 -0.15 -9.80
N ARG A 62 -3.98 -1.38 -9.40
CA ARG A 62 -4.03 -2.55 -10.29
C ARG A 62 -5.41 -2.77 -10.92
N SER A 63 -6.40 -1.97 -10.54
CA SER A 63 -7.74 -1.99 -11.14
C SER A 63 -7.82 -1.03 -12.31
N ASP A 64 -8.67 -1.37 -13.27
CA ASP A 64 -9.21 -0.51 -14.33
C ASP A 64 -10.05 0.68 -13.81
N ARG A 65 -10.47 0.64 -12.54
CA ARG A 65 -11.31 1.66 -11.92
C ARG A 65 -10.49 2.63 -11.08
N PRO A 66 -10.87 3.92 -11.02
CA PRO A 66 -10.21 4.86 -10.14
C PRO A 66 -10.46 4.52 -8.67
N ILE A 67 -9.42 4.69 -7.86
CA ILE A 67 -9.46 4.56 -6.40
C ILE A 67 -9.26 5.94 -5.76
N ILE A 68 -9.80 6.12 -4.56
CA ILE A 68 -9.55 7.26 -3.69
C ILE A 68 -8.63 6.77 -2.58
N LEU A 69 -7.50 7.43 -2.42
CA LEU A 69 -6.62 7.26 -1.26
C LEU A 69 -6.93 8.34 -0.24
N THR A 70 -6.94 7.99 1.04
CA THR A 70 -7.13 8.92 2.16
C THR A 70 -6.10 8.61 3.25
N TRP A 71 -5.53 9.63 3.86
CA TRP A 71 -4.64 9.45 5.01
C TRP A 71 -4.86 10.58 6.01
N ALA A 72 -4.49 10.33 7.26
CA ALA A 72 -4.53 11.33 8.31
C ALA A 72 -3.41 12.35 8.09
N ASP A 73 -3.78 13.62 8.19
CA ASP A 73 -2.87 14.75 8.21
C ASP A 73 -2.60 15.16 9.66
N GLY A 74 -1.37 15.58 9.95
CA GLY A 74 -0.98 16.06 11.27
C GLY A 74 0.35 15.50 11.77
N PRO A 75 0.82 16.00 12.92
CA PRO A 75 2.06 15.53 13.54
C PRO A 75 1.87 14.10 14.07
N SER A 76 2.81 13.23 13.74
CA SER A 76 2.95 11.90 14.33
C SER A 76 4.37 11.72 14.80
N ARG A 77 4.53 11.20 16.03
CA ARG A 77 5.83 10.90 16.63
C ARG A 77 6.43 9.58 16.15
N THR A 78 5.61 8.71 15.57
CA THR A 78 6.01 7.32 15.25
C THR A 78 5.60 6.88 13.84
N ALA A 79 4.94 7.75 13.07
CA ALA A 79 4.48 7.43 11.72
C ALA A 79 4.97 8.44 10.68
N PHE A 80 5.29 7.93 9.51
CA PHE A 80 5.50 8.70 8.31
C PHE A 80 4.26 9.52 7.95
N ARG A 81 4.49 10.74 7.48
CA ARG A 81 3.43 11.61 6.95
C ARG A 81 3.43 11.55 5.44
N ILE A 82 2.26 11.38 4.83
CA ILE A 82 2.10 11.36 3.38
C ILE A 82 1.75 12.78 2.92
N GLY A 83 2.54 13.35 2.00
CA GLY A 83 2.22 14.60 1.34
C GLY A 83 1.44 14.38 0.05
N LYS A 84 0.49 15.27 -0.26
CA LYS A 84 -0.23 15.22 -1.54
C LYS A 84 0.67 15.53 -2.73
N ASP A 85 1.51 16.54 -2.58
CA ASP A 85 2.52 17.01 -3.51
C ASP A 85 3.54 17.87 -2.72
N GLN A 86 4.59 18.34 -3.38
CA GLN A 86 5.63 19.17 -2.76
C GLN A 86 5.30 20.69 -2.79
N THR A 87 4.09 21.08 -3.18
CA THR A 87 3.75 22.51 -3.26
C THR A 87 3.53 23.08 -1.86
N THR A 88 3.97 24.33 -1.64
CA THR A 88 3.77 25.05 -0.37
C THR A 88 2.30 25.08 0.03
N ARG A 89 1.38 25.17 -0.93
CA ARG A 89 -0.06 25.16 -0.67
C ARG A 89 -0.55 23.82 -0.12
N ALA A 90 -0.05 22.69 -0.63
CA ALA A 90 -0.41 21.38 -0.10
C ALA A 90 0.18 21.13 1.29
N LEU A 91 1.43 21.58 1.52
CA LEU A 91 2.07 21.53 2.84
C LEU A 91 1.26 22.30 3.88
N VAL A 92 0.89 23.55 3.60
CA VAL A 92 0.06 24.37 4.50
C VAL A 92 -1.30 23.74 4.73
N ARG A 93 -1.93 23.17 3.69
CA ARG A 93 -3.23 22.51 3.84
C ARG A 93 -3.16 21.28 4.75
N SER A 94 -2.09 20.50 4.66
CA SER A 94 -1.84 19.33 5.52
C SER A 94 -1.56 19.68 6.99
N LEU A 95 -1.36 20.95 7.32
CA LEU A 95 -1.26 21.42 8.70
C LEU A 95 -2.61 21.79 9.31
N VAL A 96 -3.63 22.06 8.47
CA VAL A 96 -4.96 22.54 8.90
C VAL A 96 -6.04 21.45 8.72
N ALA A 97 -5.90 20.61 7.69
CA ALA A 97 -6.80 19.48 7.47
C ALA A 97 -6.45 18.33 8.42
N THR A 98 -7.47 17.58 8.85
CA THR A 98 -7.30 16.34 9.63
C THR A 98 -7.05 15.13 8.74
N GLU A 99 -7.50 15.20 7.48
CA GLU A 99 -7.36 14.15 6.48
C GLU A 99 -7.19 14.76 5.08
N THR A 100 -6.34 14.12 4.28
CA THR A 100 -6.21 14.41 2.85
C THR A 100 -6.67 13.21 2.04
N SER A 101 -7.46 13.49 1.00
CA SER A 101 -7.85 12.50 -0.01
C SER A 101 -7.37 12.88 -1.40
N THR A 102 -7.00 11.88 -2.20
CA THR A 102 -6.60 12.08 -3.60
C THR A 102 -7.06 10.91 -4.48
N PRO A 103 -7.53 11.15 -5.71
CA PRO A 103 -7.84 10.09 -6.65
C PRO A 103 -6.57 9.52 -7.30
N VAL A 104 -6.60 8.23 -7.60
CA VAL A 104 -5.61 7.55 -8.45
C VAL A 104 -6.37 6.82 -9.54
N GLU A 105 -6.07 7.16 -10.79
CA GLU A 105 -6.73 6.59 -11.97
C GLU A 105 -6.50 5.08 -12.09
N GLY A 106 -7.33 4.43 -12.91
CA GLY A 106 -7.20 3.01 -13.21
C GLY A 106 -5.84 2.68 -13.85
N LEU A 107 -5.22 1.59 -13.40
CA LEU A 107 -3.90 1.10 -13.87
C LEU A 107 -2.75 2.10 -13.69
N ALA A 108 -2.99 3.22 -13.01
CA ALA A 108 -2.01 4.28 -12.83
C ALA A 108 -1.06 4.01 -11.67
N VAL A 109 0.12 4.60 -11.78
CA VAL A 109 1.11 4.69 -10.70
C VAL A 109 1.18 6.13 -10.24
N ARG A 110 1.12 6.34 -8.94
CA ARG A 110 1.29 7.66 -8.34
C ARG A 110 2.32 7.60 -7.22
N VAL A 111 3.09 8.68 -7.10
CA VAL A 111 4.17 8.80 -6.12
C VAL A 111 3.83 9.98 -5.23
N PHE A 112 3.96 9.79 -3.92
CA PHE A 112 3.66 10.78 -2.89
C PHE A 112 4.91 11.02 -2.04
N PRO A 113 5.29 12.29 -1.79
CA PRO A 113 6.37 12.56 -0.85
C PRO A 113 6.00 12.03 0.54
N VAL A 114 7.00 11.49 1.24
CA VAL A 114 6.83 11.00 2.60
C VAL A 114 7.77 11.78 3.52
N TYR A 115 7.22 12.31 4.61
CA TYR A 115 7.98 13.08 5.59
C TYR A 115 8.22 12.26 6.85
N ARG A 116 9.43 12.38 7.39
CA ARG A 116 9.86 11.72 8.63
C ARG A 116 8.96 12.14 9.81
N PRO A 117 8.71 11.24 10.78
CA PRO A 117 8.03 11.60 12.02
C PRO A 117 8.82 12.63 12.83
N GLU A 118 8.14 13.31 13.75
CA GLU A 118 8.81 14.18 14.72
C GLU A 118 9.72 13.36 15.64
N GLY A 119 10.96 13.81 15.83
CA GLY A 119 11.95 13.09 16.65
C GLY A 119 12.58 11.87 15.96
N PHE A 120 12.53 11.79 14.63
CA PHE A 120 13.16 10.70 13.87
C PHE A 120 14.64 10.49 14.23
N ASP A 121 15.36 11.57 14.48
CA ASP A 121 16.79 11.52 14.81
C ASP A 121 17.03 10.87 16.18
N ASP A 122 16.08 11.03 17.12
CA ASP A 122 16.13 10.45 18.47
C ASP A 122 15.67 8.98 18.52
N LEU A 123 15.08 8.46 17.44
CA LEU A 123 14.64 7.07 17.38
C LEU A 123 15.84 6.11 17.31
N ASP A 124 15.73 4.96 17.96
CA ASP A 124 16.67 3.84 17.79
C ASP A 124 16.71 3.40 16.32
N ALA A 125 17.86 2.91 15.85
CA ALA A 125 18.04 2.35 14.51
C ALA A 125 17.07 1.19 14.22
N GLU A 126 16.70 0.42 15.26
CA GLU A 126 15.73 -0.68 15.16
C GLU A 126 14.27 -0.22 15.35
N ALA A 127 14.03 1.08 15.60
CA ALA A 127 12.68 1.59 15.76
C ALA A 127 11.87 1.42 14.49
N VAL A 128 10.66 0.88 14.64
CA VAL A 128 9.71 0.68 13.55
C VAL A 128 8.94 1.97 13.30
N ILE A 129 8.97 2.42 12.05
CA ILE A 129 8.21 3.59 11.58
C ILE A 129 7.07 3.09 10.72
N GLU A 130 5.88 3.58 11.02
CA GLU A 130 4.66 3.13 10.35
C GLU A 130 4.20 4.11 9.28
N LEU A 131 3.60 3.59 8.21
CA LEU A 131 2.90 4.38 7.21
C LEU A 131 1.52 3.76 7.01
N GLU A 132 0.48 4.58 7.13
CA GLU A 132 -0.90 4.12 6.98
C GLU A 132 -1.66 5.01 5.99
N PHE A 133 -2.43 4.37 5.11
CA PHE A 133 -3.46 5.04 4.33
C PHE A 133 -4.67 4.12 4.12
N LEU A 134 -5.82 4.75 3.91
CA LEU A 134 -7.06 4.12 3.52
C LEU A 134 -7.24 4.22 2.01
N TRP A 135 -7.90 3.24 1.41
CA TRP A 135 -8.31 3.31 0.02
C TRP A 135 -9.70 2.73 -0.21
N ARG A 136 -10.36 3.23 -1.26
CA ARG A 136 -11.66 2.72 -1.74
C ARG A 136 -11.82 2.98 -3.23
N PHE A 137 -12.72 2.25 -3.90
CA PHE A 137 -13.13 2.62 -5.26
C PHE A 137 -13.92 3.93 -5.26
N ALA A 138 -13.73 4.75 -6.30
CA ALA A 138 -14.49 5.99 -6.46
C ALA A 138 -16.00 5.74 -6.61
N GLN A 139 -16.37 4.65 -7.28
CA GLN A 139 -17.75 4.17 -7.44
C GLN A 139 -17.90 2.74 -6.89
N PRO A 140 -18.18 2.59 -5.58
CA PRO A 140 -18.40 1.26 -5.00
C PRO A 140 -19.75 0.70 -5.45
N MET A 141 -19.75 -0.48 -6.11
CA MET A 141 -21.00 -1.14 -6.53
C MET A 141 -21.75 -1.77 -5.35
N ILE A 142 -21.01 -2.30 -4.36
CA ILE A 142 -21.57 -3.02 -3.23
C ILE A 142 -20.72 -2.68 -2.00
N TYR A 143 -21.16 -1.66 -1.25
CA TYR A 143 -20.68 -1.25 0.07
C TYR A 143 -19.37 -0.41 0.15
N LYS A 144 -19.43 0.63 0.99
CA LYS A 144 -18.36 1.59 1.34
C LYS A 144 -17.32 0.95 2.27
N ARG A 145 -16.58 -0.06 1.82
CA ARG A 145 -15.51 -0.63 2.66
C ARG A 145 -14.22 0.11 2.37
N ASP A 146 -13.95 1.14 3.18
CA ASP A 146 -12.63 1.73 3.26
C ASP A 146 -11.66 0.64 3.73
N ARG A 147 -10.61 0.41 2.96
CA ARG A 147 -9.60 -0.63 3.22
C ARG A 147 -8.33 0.04 3.67
N ARG A 148 -7.75 -0.46 4.76
CA ARG A 148 -6.52 0.07 5.35
C ARG A 148 -5.30 -0.65 4.82
N VAL A 149 -4.30 0.10 4.39
CA VAL A 149 -2.95 -0.38 4.10
C VAL A 149 -2.03 0.17 5.19
N ARG A 150 -1.37 -0.73 5.91
CA ARG A 150 -0.33 -0.39 6.88
C ARG A 150 0.98 -0.98 6.40
N MET A 151 1.99 -0.13 6.31
CA MET A 151 3.37 -0.50 6.00
C MET A 151 4.23 -0.18 7.21
N GLN A 152 5.24 -0.99 7.43
CA GLN A 152 6.20 -0.83 8.51
C GLN A 152 7.59 -0.98 7.92
N ILE A 153 8.51 -0.13 8.37
CA ILE A 153 9.93 -0.17 7.99
C ILE A 153 10.74 0.32 9.18
N ASP A 154 11.87 -0.32 9.45
CA ASP A 154 12.81 0.11 10.48
C ASP A 154 13.60 1.36 10.04
N LYS A 155 14.00 2.19 11.02
CA LYS A 155 14.81 3.40 10.77
C LYS A 155 16.06 3.07 9.95
N ARG A 156 16.77 1.99 10.28
CA ARG A 156 17.98 1.56 9.55
C ARG A 156 17.71 1.28 8.07
N SER A 157 16.63 0.58 7.74
CA SER A 157 16.23 0.32 6.35
C SER A 157 15.83 1.61 5.62
N VAL A 158 15.23 2.57 6.32
CA VAL A 158 14.93 3.91 5.75
C VAL A 158 16.22 4.65 5.41
N LEU A 159 17.19 4.69 6.32
CA LEU A 159 18.50 5.31 6.08
C LEU A 159 19.25 4.65 4.92
N THR A 160 19.19 3.32 4.86
CA THR A 160 19.75 2.53 3.75
C THR A 160 19.05 2.86 2.43
N LEU A 161 17.72 2.99 2.44
CA LEU A 161 16.94 3.33 1.25
C LEU A 161 17.29 4.73 0.73
N THR A 162 17.46 5.70 1.63
CA THR A 162 17.73 7.09 1.28
C THR A 162 19.21 7.42 1.14
N ASP A 163 20.10 6.44 1.28
CA ASP A 163 21.55 6.64 1.17
C ASP A 163 22.04 7.74 2.13
N SER A 164 21.36 7.85 3.27
CA SER A 164 21.62 8.87 4.28
C SER A 164 22.41 8.20 5.39
N GLU A 165 23.74 8.21 5.29
CA GLU A 165 24.56 7.93 6.48
C GLU A 165 24.38 9.09 7.46
N ASP A 166 24.24 8.77 8.75
CA ASP A 166 24.11 9.73 9.84
C ASP A 166 25.16 10.85 9.70
N GLY A 167 24.73 12.07 9.38
CA GLY A 167 25.58 13.25 9.61
C GLY A 167 25.65 14.35 8.56
N ASP A 168 24.89 14.35 7.46
CA ASP A 168 25.01 15.49 6.52
C ASP A 168 23.71 15.81 5.77
N LEU A 169 22.77 16.50 6.45
CA LEU A 169 21.75 17.36 5.80
C LEU A 169 21.36 18.48 6.77
N LEU A 170 22.21 19.51 6.87
CA LEU A 170 21.77 20.87 7.21
C LEU A 170 21.14 21.53 5.98
#